data_AF-A0A6I3GWA2-F1
#
_entry.id   AF-A0A6I3GWA2-F1
#
_cell.length_a   1.000
_cell.length_b   1.000
_cell.length_c   1.000
_cell.angle_alpha   90.00
_cell.angle_beta   90.00
_cell.angle_gamma   90.00
#
_symmetry.space_group_name_H-M   'P 1'
#
loop_
_entity.id
_entity.type
_entity.pdbx_description
1 polymer ?
#
loop_
_entity_poly.entity_id
_entity_poly.type
_entity_poly.pdbx_seq_one_letter_code
_entity_poly.pdbx_strand_id
1 'polypeptide(L)'
;MREVTQSDLDCIEVQLGRTPRDVHAIAYRCPCGKPAVVETPPRLADGTPFPTFYYATCPRLTAAISTLETTGLMGDMNERLETDAELAGAYHAAHDDYIAARSALGIDVPEVDNVSAGGMPTRVKCLHSLIAHSLSAGPDVNPLGDEALAKLPKWWEGNPCE
;
A
#
# COMPACT_ATOMS: atom_id res chain seq x y z
N MET A 1 7.43 15.52 8.15
CA MET A 1 7.97 14.30 7.54
C MET A 1 7.83 13.18 8.57
N ARG A 2 7.26 12.03 8.21
CA ARG A 2 7.15 10.88 9.13
C ARG A 2 8.53 10.18 9.14
N GLU A 3 9.43 10.67 9.99
CA GLU A 3 10.83 10.24 10.08
C GLU A 3 10.95 8.73 10.36
N VAL A 4 11.92 8.08 9.71
CA VAL A 4 12.23 6.65 9.89
C VAL A 4 13.31 6.54 10.95
N THR A 5 13.01 5.87 12.07
CA THR A 5 14.00 5.61 13.12
C THR A 5 14.72 4.29 12.90
N GLN A 6 15.88 4.09 13.53
CA GLN A 6 16.55 2.78 13.51
C GLN A 6 15.65 1.67 14.08
N SER A 7 14.89 1.96 15.14
CA SER A 7 13.93 1.01 15.70
C SER A 7 12.82 0.62 14.71
N ASP A 8 12.46 1.51 13.79
CA ASP A 8 11.51 1.17 12.72
C ASP A 8 12.14 0.22 11.72
N LEU A 9 13.38 0.48 11.31
CA LEU A 9 14.12 -0.38 10.37
C LEU A 9 14.33 -1.78 10.95
N ASP A 10 14.75 -1.87 12.22
CA ASP A 10 14.95 -3.14 12.93
C ASP A 10 13.63 -3.94 13.00
N CYS A 11 12.53 -3.25 13.32
CA CYS A 11 11.19 -3.87 13.33
C CYS A 11 10.78 -4.37 11.94
N ILE A 12 10.96 -3.54 10.90
CA ILE A 12 10.62 -3.90 9.52
C ILE A 12 11.47 -5.09 9.04
N GLU A 13 12.74 -5.15 9.40
CA GLU A 13 13.62 -6.28 9.04
C GLU A 13 13.09 -7.60 9.64
N VAL A 14 12.70 -7.60 10.92
CA VAL A 14 12.06 -8.75 11.58
C VAL A 14 10.74 -9.11 10.87
N GLN A 15 9.89 -8.12 10.61
CA GLN A 15 8.61 -8.30 9.93
C GLN A 15 8.74 -8.94 8.54
N LEU A 16 9.75 -8.53 7.77
CA LEU A 16 9.98 -9.01 6.41
C LEU A 16 10.84 -10.28 6.35
N GLY A 17 11.55 -10.62 7.43
CA GLY A 17 12.55 -11.69 7.45
C GLY A 17 13.75 -11.43 6.54
N ARG A 18 13.99 -10.17 6.15
CA ARG A 18 15.06 -9.70 5.28
C ARG A 18 15.24 -8.19 5.43
N THR A 19 16.40 -7.68 5.05
CA THR A 19 16.65 -6.22 5.01
C THR A 19 15.59 -5.52 4.16
N PRO A 20 14.95 -4.45 4.66
CA PRO A 20 13.98 -3.69 3.87
C PRO A 20 14.61 -3.09 2.63
N ARG A 21 13.81 -2.99 1.56
CA ARG A 21 14.19 -2.20 0.38
C ARG A 21 13.93 -0.75 0.72
N ASP A 22 14.93 0.11 0.52
CA ASP A 22 14.94 1.55 0.79
C ASP A 22 13.64 2.11 1.39
N VAL A 23 13.69 2.48 2.67
CA VAL A 23 12.54 3.05 3.38
C VAL A 23 12.68 4.56 3.39
N HIS A 24 11.83 5.24 2.64
CA HIS A 24 11.77 6.71 2.63
C HIS A 24 11.07 7.25 3.89
N ALA A 25 9.91 6.67 4.23
CA ALA A 25 9.10 7.08 5.37
C ALA A 25 8.22 5.94 5.89
N ILE A 26 7.72 6.09 7.12
CA ILE A 26 6.66 5.22 7.66
C ILE A 26 5.31 5.82 7.26
N ALA A 27 4.66 5.20 6.28
CA ALA A 27 3.41 5.69 5.71
C ALA A 27 2.24 5.49 6.69
N TYR A 28 2.22 4.35 7.39
CA TYR A 28 1.21 4.03 8.39
C TYR A 28 1.80 3.22 9.55
N ARG A 29 1.44 3.62 10.77
CA ARG A 29 1.72 2.88 12.00
C ARG A 29 0.47 2.15 12.45
N CYS A 30 0.63 0.87 12.73
CA CYS A 30 -0.39 0.02 13.32
C CYS A 30 -0.80 0.57 14.70
N PRO A 31 -2.05 0.36 15.18
CA PRO A 31 -2.45 0.75 16.53
C PRO A 31 -1.60 0.14 17.66
N CYS A 32 -0.87 -0.95 17.40
CA CYS A 32 0.12 -1.50 18.33
C CYS A 32 1.45 -0.72 18.38
N GLY A 33 1.57 0.38 17.63
CA GLY A 33 2.73 1.28 17.59
C GLY A 33 3.79 0.94 16.54
N LYS A 34 3.77 -0.27 15.98
CA LYS A 34 4.76 -0.74 15.00
C LYS A 34 4.47 -0.25 13.57
N PRO A 35 5.49 -0.07 12.71
CA PRO A 35 5.28 0.15 11.29
C PRO A 35 4.40 -0.93 10.67
N ALA A 36 3.50 -0.54 9.79
CA ALA A 36 2.70 -1.49 9.02
C ALA A 36 2.73 -1.23 7.52
N VAL A 37 2.92 0.02 7.10
CA VAL A 37 3.12 0.39 5.69
C VAL A 37 4.27 1.39 5.60
N VAL A 38 5.10 1.21 4.57
CA VAL A 38 6.24 2.10 4.27
C VAL A 38 6.04 2.81 2.94
N GLU A 39 6.74 3.95 2.80
CA GLU A 39 7.02 4.62 1.52
C GLU A 39 8.42 4.21 1.05
N THR A 40 8.55 3.84 -0.23
CA THR A 40 9.83 3.49 -0.86
C THR A 40 10.08 4.38 -2.07
N PRO A 41 11.29 4.92 -2.28
CA PRO A 41 11.57 5.77 -3.42
C PRO A 41 11.27 5.04 -4.75
N PRO A 42 10.87 5.77 -5.81
CA PRO A 42 10.58 5.19 -7.13
C PRO A 42 11.82 4.55 -7.80
N ARG A 43 13.02 4.78 -7.24
CA ARG A 43 14.27 4.14 -7.63
C ARG A 43 15.03 3.76 -6.37
N LEU A 44 15.48 2.51 -6.29
CA LEU A 44 16.29 2.01 -5.19
C LEU A 44 17.75 2.51 -5.31
N ALA A 45 18.51 2.40 -4.23
CA ALA A 45 19.91 2.81 -4.14
C ALA A 45 20.82 2.05 -5.11
N ASP A 46 20.43 0.84 -5.53
CA ASP A 46 21.12 0.06 -6.57
C ASP A 46 20.76 0.51 -8.00
N GLY A 47 19.90 1.52 -8.15
CA GLY A 47 19.45 2.08 -9.42
C GLY A 47 18.18 1.43 -9.99
N THR A 48 17.68 0.35 -9.39
CA THR A 48 16.51 -0.39 -9.88
C THR A 48 15.24 0.45 -9.77
N PRO A 49 14.46 0.64 -10.86
CA PRO A 49 13.13 1.23 -10.79
C PRO A 49 12.20 0.40 -9.91
N PHE A 50 11.47 1.05 -9.01
CA PHE A 50 10.56 0.40 -8.09
C PHE A 50 9.19 1.07 -8.12
N PRO A 51 8.21 0.50 -8.84
CA PRO A 51 6.91 1.16 -9.05
C PRO A 51 6.05 1.22 -7.79
N THR A 52 6.31 0.35 -6.80
CA THR A 52 5.51 0.25 -5.57
C THR A 52 6.01 1.26 -4.53
N PHE A 53 5.33 2.41 -4.46
CA PHE A 53 5.55 3.44 -3.45
C PHE A 53 5.10 2.99 -2.05
N TYR A 54 3.85 2.53 -1.91
CA TYR A 54 3.31 1.99 -0.66
C TYR A 54 3.31 0.46 -0.65
N TYR A 55 3.92 -0.17 0.36
CA TYR A 55 3.72 -1.60 0.63
C TYR A 55 3.66 -1.93 2.12
N ALA A 56 2.87 -2.95 2.44
CA ALA A 56 2.71 -3.43 3.81
C ALA A 56 3.91 -4.28 4.26
N THR A 57 4.46 -3.97 5.42
CA THR A 57 5.54 -4.75 6.05
C THR A 57 5.00 -5.66 7.15
N CYS A 58 3.95 -5.24 7.85
CA CYS A 58 3.38 -5.98 8.98
C CYS A 58 2.90 -7.39 8.55
N PRO A 59 3.47 -8.47 9.11
CA PRO A 59 3.15 -9.85 8.70
C PRO A 59 1.69 -10.23 9.04
N ARG A 60 1.13 -9.63 10.09
CA ARG A 60 -0.27 -9.86 10.48
C ARG A 60 -1.24 -9.19 9.51
N LEU A 61 -0.91 -7.97 9.06
CA LEU A 61 -1.67 -7.26 8.04
C LEU A 61 -1.61 -8.02 6.72
N THR A 62 -0.41 -8.38 6.24
CA THR A 62 -0.25 -9.11 4.98
C THR A 62 -0.95 -10.48 5.00
N ALA A 63 -0.92 -11.20 6.12
CA ALA A 63 -1.67 -12.45 6.28
C ALA A 63 -3.19 -12.25 6.22
N ALA A 64 -3.71 -11.19 6.86
CA ALA A 64 -5.13 -10.86 6.81
C ALA A 64 -5.58 -10.47 5.39
N ILE A 65 -4.77 -9.68 4.69
CA ILE A 65 -5.01 -9.30 3.29
C ILE A 65 -4.97 -10.54 2.38
N SER A 66 -3.95 -11.39 2.53
CA SER A 66 -3.83 -12.63 1.75
C SER A 66 -5.03 -13.54 1.96
N THR A 67 -5.56 -13.62 3.19
CA THR A 67 -6.79 -14.36 3.46
C THR A 67 -7.97 -13.75 2.70
N LEU A 68 -8.14 -12.42 2.77
CA LEU A 68 -9.21 -11.70 2.07
C LEU A 68 -9.13 -11.87 0.54
N GLU A 69 -7.93 -11.91 -0.04
CA GLU A 69 -7.74 -12.11 -1.48
C GLU A 69 -8.30 -13.46 -1.98
N THR A 70 -8.44 -14.47 -1.10
CA THR A 70 -9.03 -15.77 -1.48
C THR A 70 -10.56 -15.79 -1.51
N THR A 71 -11.22 -14.72 -1.07
CA THR A 71 -12.70 -14.66 -0.93
C THR A 71 -13.45 -14.41 -2.24
N GLY A 72 -12.75 -14.11 -3.33
CA GLY A 72 -13.35 -13.69 -4.60
C GLY A 72 -13.54 -12.17 -4.73
N LEU A 73 -13.33 -11.40 -3.66
CA LEU A 73 -13.57 -9.94 -3.62
C LEU A 73 -12.92 -9.18 -4.78
N MET A 74 -11.70 -9.51 -5.18
CA MET A 74 -11.03 -8.84 -6.29
C MET A 74 -11.76 -9.05 -7.63
N GLY A 75 -12.39 -10.22 -7.83
CA GLY A 75 -13.22 -10.48 -9.00
C GLY A 75 -14.43 -9.55 -9.03
N ASP A 76 -15.20 -9.51 -7.94
CA ASP A 76 -16.37 -8.65 -7.77
C ASP A 76 -16.01 -7.16 -7.97
N MET A 77 -14.86 -6.73 -7.45
CA MET A 77 -14.36 -5.36 -7.63
C MET A 77 -14.04 -5.05 -9.10
N ASN A 78 -13.43 -5.99 -9.83
CA ASN A 78 -13.13 -5.82 -11.25
C ASN A 78 -14.42 -5.75 -12.09
N GLU A 79 -15.41 -6.59 -11.83
CA GLU A 79 -16.71 -6.54 -12.51
C GLU A 79 -17.43 -5.20 -12.30
N ARG A 80 -17.34 -4.66 -11.08
CA ARG A 80 -17.87 -3.33 -10.76
C ARG A 80 -17.12 -2.22 -11.49
N LEU A 81 -15.79 -2.29 -11.61
CA LEU A 81 -15.01 -1.29 -12.36
C LEU A 81 -15.41 -1.22 -13.85
N GLU A 82 -15.91 -2.31 -14.43
CA GLU A 82 -16.37 -2.35 -15.82
C GLU A 82 -17.75 -1.70 -16.01
N THR A 83 -18.57 -1.62 -14.97
CA THR A 83 -20.00 -1.29 -15.07
C THR A 83 -20.40 -0.02 -14.32
N ASP A 84 -19.64 0.36 -13.30
CA ASP A 84 -19.86 1.54 -12.46
C ASP A 84 -18.85 2.65 -12.81
N ALA A 85 -19.32 3.62 -13.60
CA ALA A 85 -18.50 4.74 -14.05
C ALA A 85 -18.08 5.68 -12.91
N GLU A 86 -18.87 5.78 -11.84
CA GLU A 86 -18.54 6.63 -10.69
C GLU A 86 -17.41 5.97 -9.89
N LEU A 87 -17.51 4.67 -9.63
CA LEU A 87 -16.44 3.90 -9.00
C LEU A 87 -15.15 3.94 -9.83
N ALA A 88 -15.24 3.75 -11.16
CA ALA A 88 -14.08 3.82 -12.04
C ALA A 88 -13.42 5.21 -12.01
N GLY A 89 -14.21 6.29 -11.98
CA GLY A 89 -13.71 7.65 -11.83
C GLY A 89 -13.01 7.88 -10.49
N ALA A 90 -13.61 7.43 -9.38
CA ALA A 90 -13.01 7.56 -8.06
C ALA A 90 -11.72 6.72 -7.91
N TYR A 91 -11.68 5.52 -8.50
CA TYR A 91 -10.48 4.68 -8.51
C TYR A 91 -9.36 5.25 -9.41
N HIS A 92 -9.71 6.00 -10.46
CA HIS A 92 -8.75 6.80 -11.22
C HIS A 92 -8.20 7.96 -10.39
N ALA A 93 -9.05 8.69 -9.66
CA ALA A 93 -8.58 9.73 -8.75
C ALA A 93 -7.60 9.18 -7.69
N ALA A 94 -7.83 7.96 -7.20
CA ALA A 94 -6.89 7.26 -6.32
C ALA A 94 -5.53 6.96 -6.99
N HIS A 95 -5.53 6.66 -8.29
CA HIS A 95 -4.30 6.52 -9.07
C HIS A 95 -3.52 7.83 -9.18
N ASP A 96 -4.21 8.93 -9.44
CA ASP A 96 -3.60 10.25 -9.56
C ASP A 96 -3.02 10.71 -8.21
N ASP A 97 -3.73 10.48 -7.10
CA ASP A 97 -3.24 10.75 -5.75
C ASP A 97 -1.95 9.97 -5.44
N TYR A 98 -1.94 8.68 -5.79
CA TYR A 98 -0.76 7.83 -5.62
C TYR A 98 0.46 8.37 -6.39
N ILE A 99 0.26 8.78 -7.65
CA ILE A 99 1.32 9.35 -8.48
C ILE A 99 1.79 10.67 -7.90
N ALA A 100 0.88 11.54 -7.49
CA ALA A 100 1.20 12.84 -6.90
C ALA A 100 2.02 12.68 -5.62
N ALA A 101 1.61 11.78 -4.73
CA ALA A 101 2.33 11.50 -3.48
C ALA A 101 3.75 10.99 -3.73
N ARG A 102 3.93 10.09 -4.72
CA ARG A 102 5.26 9.61 -5.11
C ARG A 102 6.11 10.70 -5.78
N SER A 103 5.50 11.50 -6.64
CA SER A 103 6.18 12.59 -7.36
C SER A 103 6.65 13.70 -6.42
N ALA A 104 5.98 13.87 -5.27
CA ALA A 104 6.40 14.80 -4.23
C ALA A 104 7.80 14.48 -3.64
N LEU A 105 8.35 13.28 -3.88
CA LEU A 105 9.74 12.97 -3.53
C LEU A 105 10.77 13.70 -4.40
N GLY A 106 10.36 14.25 -5.55
CA GLY A 106 11.27 14.96 -6.47
C GLY A 106 12.28 14.04 -7.17
N ILE A 107 12.02 12.74 -7.23
CA ILE A 107 12.87 11.74 -7.90
C ILE A 107 12.21 11.36 -9.21
N ASP A 108 12.76 11.84 -10.32
CA ASP A 108 12.28 11.51 -11.67
C ASP A 108 12.71 10.09 -12.08
N VAL A 109 11.73 9.26 -12.43
CA VAL A 109 11.90 7.86 -12.83
C VAL A 109 10.93 7.58 -13.98
N PRO A 110 11.30 7.90 -15.23
CA PRO A 110 10.42 7.77 -16.39
C PRO A 110 9.86 6.36 -16.60
N GLU A 111 10.58 5.32 -16.12
CA GLU A 111 10.16 3.93 -16.20
C GLU A 111 8.87 3.64 -15.41
N VAL A 112 8.51 4.48 -14.42
CA VAL A 112 7.35 4.26 -13.56
C VAL A 112 6.40 5.45 -13.47
N ASP A 113 6.62 6.56 -14.20
CA ASP A 113 5.91 7.84 -14.06
C ASP A 113 4.39 7.70 -13.93
N ASN A 114 3.74 6.98 -14.86
CA ASN A 114 2.29 6.73 -14.85
C ASN A 114 1.90 5.31 -14.36
N VAL A 115 2.80 4.66 -13.60
CA VAL A 115 2.58 3.31 -13.08
C VAL A 115 2.36 3.37 -11.58
N SER A 116 1.12 3.15 -11.15
CA SER A 116 0.79 2.91 -9.74
C SER A 116 0.78 1.42 -9.40
N ALA A 117 0.60 1.08 -8.12
CA ALA A 117 0.56 -0.31 -7.66
C ALA A 117 -0.87 -0.87 -7.63
N GLY A 118 -1.03 -2.16 -7.27
CA GLY A 118 -2.37 -2.77 -7.13
C GLY A 118 -3.18 -2.98 -8.42
N GLY A 119 -2.69 -2.57 -9.59
CA GLY A 119 -3.41 -2.70 -10.87
C GLY A 119 -4.26 -1.47 -11.22
N MET A 120 -4.25 -0.44 -10.36
CA MET A 120 -4.83 0.86 -10.61
C MET A 120 -4.36 1.46 -11.95
N PRO A 121 -5.20 2.25 -12.63
CA PRO A 121 -6.58 2.59 -12.27
C PRO A 121 -7.63 1.65 -12.87
N THR A 122 -7.24 0.62 -13.64
CA THR A 122 -8.20 -0.11 -14.49
C THR A 122 -8.61 -1.47 -13.94
N ARG A 123 -7.86 -2.01 -12.97
CA ARG A 123 -8.18 -3.30 -12.36
C ARG A 123 -7.67 -3.40 -10.93
N VAL A 124 -8.12 -4.44 -10.23
CA VAL A 124 -7.57 -4.88 -8.95
C VAL A 124 -6.76 -6.15 -9.18
N LYS A 125 -5.42 -6.02 -9.11
CA LYS A 125 -4.48 -7.15 -9.23
C LYS A 125 -4.12 -7.76 -7.87
N CYS A 126 -4.11 -6.93 -6.81
CA CYS A 126 -3.85 -7.32 -5.44
C CYS A 126 -4.41 -6.27 -4.47
N LEU A 127 -4.90 -6.70 -3.32
CA LEU A 127 -5.43 -5.84 -2.25
C LEU A 127 -4.31 -5.24 -1.40
N HIS A 128 -3.14 -5.88 -1.35
CA HIS A 128 -1.99 -5.43 -0.59
C HIS A 128 -1.63 -3.96 -0.86
N SER A 129 -1.54 -3.58 -2.13
CA SER A 129 -1.21 -2.21 -2.51
C SER A 129 -2.36 -1.24 -2.29
N LEU A 130 -3.62 -1.67 -2.47
CA LEU A 130 -4.77 -0.78 -2.30
C LEU A 130 -5.01 -0.45 -0.83
N ILE A 131 -4.92 -1.45 0.04
CA ILE A 131 -5.01 -1.27 1.49
C ILE A 131 -3.82 -0.48 2.01
N ALA A 132 -2.60 -0.75 1.53
CA ALA A 132 -1.43 0.04 1.86
C ALA A 132 -1.61 1.52 1.47
N HIS A 133 -2.16 1.78 0.28
CA HIS A 133 -2.46 3.15 -0.16
C HIS A 133 -3.51 3.81 0.75
N SER A 134 -4.62 3.13 1.03
CA SER A 134 -5.72 3.65 1.87
C SER A 134 -5.27 3.99 3.29
N LEU A 135 -4.48 3.11 3.91
CA LEU A 135 -3.89 3.36 5.23
C LEU A 135 -2.94 4.56 5.25
N SER A 136 -2.34 4.90 4.11
CA SER A 136 -1.31 5.96 4.00
C SER A 136 -1.92 7.32 3.65
N ALA A 137 -2.85 7.33 2.70
CA ALA A 137 -3.51 8.54 2.20
C ALA A 137 -4.68 8.98 3.10
N GLY A 138 -5.34 8.02 3.76
CA GLY A 138 -6.52 8.26 4.59
C GLY A 138 -7.81 7.77 3.94
N PRO A 139 -8.92 7.81 4.69
CA PRO A 139 -10.23 7.35 4.21
C PRO A 139 -10.71 8.18 3.03
N ASP A 140 -11.54 7.55 2.19
CA ASP A 140 -12.22 8.13 1.03
C ASP A 140 -11.29 8.48 -0.15
N VAL A 141 -10.00 8.16 -0.07
CA VAL A 141 -9.04 8.38 -1.16
C VAL A 141 -9.03 7.21 -2.14
N ASN A 142 -9.05 5.98 -1.64
CA ASN A 142 -9.01 4.78 -2.47
C ASN A 142 -10.22 3.89 -2.15
N PRO A 143 -11.34 4.04 -2.87
CA PRO A 143 -12.61 3.43 -2.47
C PRO A 143 -12.54 1.89 -2.37
N LEU A 144 -11.78 1.24 -3.26
CA LEU A 144 -11.62 -0.22 -3.23
C LEU A 144 -10.66 -0.69 -2.14
N GLY A 145 -9.62 0.10 -1.86
CA GLY A 145 -8.72 -0.14 -0.74
C GLY A 145 -9.41 0.06 0.61
N ASP A 146 -10.25 1.08 0.75
CA ASP A 146 -11.08 1.35 1.93
C ASP A 146 -12.10 0.25 2.16
N GLU A 147 -12.79 -0.17 1.11
CA GLU A 147 -13.73 -1.30 1.15
C GLU A 147 -13.03 -2.58 1.62
N ALA A 148 -11.83 -2.87 1.10
CA ALA A 148 -11.07 -4.04 1.50
C ALA A 148 -10.54 -3.93 2.94
N LEU A 149 -10.06 -2.76 3.35
CA LEU A 149 -9.59 -2.47 4.69
C LEU A 149 -10.70 -2.67 5.73
N ALA A 150 -11.93 -2.22 5.44
CA ALA A 150 -13.08 -2.37 6.32
C ALA A 150 -13.49 -3.84 6.56
N LYS A 151 -13.09 -4.76 5.66
CA LYS A 151 -13.35 -6.21 5.79
C LYS A 151 -12.28 -6.95 6.59
N LEU A 152 -11.14 -6.31 6.89
CA LEU A 152 -10.09 -6.95 7.67
C LEU A 152 -10.51 -7.07 9.15
N PRO A 153 -10.11 -8.16 9.83
CA PRO A 153 -10.19 -8.19 11.28
C PRO A 153 -9.26 -7.11 11.86
N LYS A 154 -9.41 -6.79 13.15
CA LYS A 154 -8.44 -5.96 13.88
C LYS A 154 -7.13 -6.73 14.06
N TRP A 155 -6.31 -6.78 13.01
CA TRP A 155 -5.11 -7.62 12.92
C TRP A 155 -4.04 -7.30 13.99
N TRP A 156 -4.15 -6.15 14.65
CA TRP A 156 -3.28 -5.71 15.73
C TRP A 156 -3.66 -6.25 17.11
N GLU A 157 -4.87 -6.82 17.28
CA GLU A 157 -5.29 -7.35 18.57
C GLU A 157 -4.55 -8.66 18.90
N GLY A 158 -4.14 -8.82 20.16
CA GLY A 158 -3.60 -10.07 20.70
C GLY A 158 -2.07 -10.22 20.76
N ASN A 159 -1.29 -9.53 19.93
CA ASN A 159 0.19 -9.56 19.94
C ASN A 159 0.77 -8.37 19.15
N PRO A 160 1.96 -7.84 19.50
CA PRO A 160 2.64 -6.81 18.71
C PRO A 160 2.96 -7.33 17.29
N CYS A 161 3.06 -6.41 16.33
CA CYS A 161 3.28 -6.71 14.91
C CYS A 161 4.77 -6.87 14.59
N GLU A 162 5.53 -7.58 15.42
CA GLU A 162 6.96 -7.87 15.27
C GLU A 162 7.26 -9.32 15.67
#